data_AF-A0A160LJN0-F1
#
_entry.id   AF-A0A160LJN0-F1
#
_cell.length_a   1.000
_cell.length_b   1.000
_cell.length_c   1.000
_cell.angle_alpha   90.00
_cell.angle_beta   90.00
_cell.angle_gamma   90.00
#
_symmetry.space_group_name_H-M   'P 1'
#
loop_
_entity.id
_entity.type
_entity.pdbx_description
1 polymer ?
#
loop_
_entity_poly.entity_id
_entity_poly.type
_entity_poly.pdbx_seq_one_letter_code
_entity_poly.pdbx_strand_id
1 'polypeptide(L)'
;MYPMRNYQEAMAFINYKFQQYHANDVSMLINFLESQATSLQYQVNQLLTHYQPNYNLIERNRTYIDILGVDVDKLKQARAIINQY
;
A
#
# COMPACT_ATOMS: atom_id res chain seq x y z
N MET A 1 5.35 -12.92 4.32
CA MET A 1 3.98 -12.37 4.34
C MET A 1 3.00 -13.52 4.15
N TYR A 2 2.01 -13.70 5.04
CA TYR A 2 1.09 -14.85 4.95
C TYR A 2 0.04 -14.63 3.85
N PRO A 3 -0.13 -15.58 2.92
CA PRO A 3 -1.10 -15.47 1.83
C PRO A 3 -2.54 -15.70 2.32
N MET A 4 -3.50 -14.95 1.76
CA MET A 4 -4.93 -15.22 1.93
C MET A 4 -5.32 -16.51 1.21
N ARG A 5 -6.19 -17.32 1.83
CA ARG A 5 -6.48 -18.69 1.39
C ARG A 5 -7.87 -18.88 0.80
N ASN A 6 -8.82 -18.00 1.14
CA ASN A 6 -10.22 -18.16 0.77
C ASN A 6 -10.91 -16.81 0.58
N TYR A 7 -12.10 -16.86 -0.02
CA TYR A 7 -12.94 -15.70 -0.31
C TYR A 7 -13.27 -14.86 0.95
N GLN A 8 -13.56 -15.51 2.07
CA GLN A 8 -13.95 -14.82 3.32
C GLN A 8 -12.80 -13.97 3.87
N GLU A 9 -11.58 -14.51 3.89
CA GLU A 9 -10.37 -13.78 4.27
C GLU A 9 -10.10 -12.59 3.34
N ALA A 10 -10.24 -12.80 2.03
CA ALA A 10 -10.06 -11.76 1.02
C ALA A 10 -11.03 -10.59 1.21
N MET A 11 -12.32 -10.89 1.38
CA MET A 11 -13.36 -9.88 1.55
C MET A 11 -13.23 -9.14 2.90
N ALA A 12 -12.91 -9.87 3.97
CA ALA A 12 -12.66 -9.26 5.29
C ALA A 12 -11.48 -8.28 5.24
N PHE A 13 -10.39 -8.65 4.55
CA PHE A 13 -9.23 -7.77 4.39
C PHE A 13 -9.55 -6.52 3.56
N ILE A 14 -10.27 -6.67 2.44
CA ILE A 14 -10.71 -5.54 1.62
C ILE A 14 -11.57 -4.58 2.44
N ASN A 15 -12.56 -5.08 3.18
CA ASN A 15 -13.44 -4.26 4.00
C ASN A 15 -12.68 -3.50 5.09
N TYR A 16 -11.72 -4.16 5.74
CA TYR A 16 -10.84 -3.50 6.70
C TYR A 16 -10.05 -2.35 6.07
N LYS A 17 -9.49 -2.55 4.87
CA LYS A 17 -8.75 -1.50 4.15
C LYS A 17 -9.64 -0.40 3.60
N PHE A 18 -10.87 -0.70 3.22
CA PHE A 18 -11.88 0.29 2.87
C PHE A 18 -12.19 1.23 4.03
N GLN A 19 -12.31 0.70 5.24
CA GLN A 19 -12.48 1.54 6.44
C GLN A 19 -11.24 2.37 6.73
N GLN A 20 -10.05 1.77 6.64
CA GLN A 20 -8.78 2.45 6.92
C GLN A 20 -8.51 3.62 5.95
N TYR A 21 -8.83 3.44 4.67
CA TYR A 21 -8.51 4.41 3.61
C TYR A 21 -9.74 5.15 3.07
N HIS A 22 -10.90 4.99 3.68
CA HIS A 22 -12.18 5.57 3.24
C HIS A 22 -12.47 5.32 1.75
N ALA A 23 -12.24 4.08 1.31
CA ALA A 23 -12.42 3.64 -0.07
C ALA A 23 -13.62 2.69 -0.20
N ASN A 24 -14.11 2.53 -1.43
CA ASN A 24 -15.22 1.63 -1.77
C ASN A 24 -14.96 0.78 -3.02
N ASP A 25 -13.86 1.00 -3.73
CA ASP A 25 -13.43 0.23 -4.90
C ASP A 25 -11.99 -0.23 -4.72
N VAL A 26 -11.76 -1.55 -4.88
CA VAL A 26 -10.45 -2.18 -4.64
C VAL A 26 -9.41 -1.72 -5.65
N SER A 27 -9.81 -1.54 -6.91
CA SER A 27 -8.88 -1.14 -7.98
C SER A 27 -8.48 0.33 -7.83
N MET A 28 -9.43 1.21 -7.51
CA MET A 28 -9.15 2.60 -7.18
C MET A 28 -8.26 2.70 -5.94
N LEU A 29 -8.52 1.89 -4.90
CA LEU A 29 -7.69 1.85 -3.71
C LEU A 29 -6.25 1.44 -4.03
N ILE A 30 -6.05 0.36 -4.82
CA ILE A 30 -4.72 -0.08 -5.25
C ILE A 30 -3.99 1.07 -5.96
N ASN A 31 -4.62 1.69 -6.96
CA ASN A 31 -4.02 2.79 -7.72
C ASN A 31 -3.66 3.99 -6.82
N PHE A 32 -4.52 4.31 -5.86
CA PHE A 32 -4.28 5.37 -4.89
C PHE A 32 -3.06 5.10 -4.01
N LEU A 33 -2.95 3.88 -3.46
CA LEU A 33 -1.82 3.49 -2.62
C LEU A 33 -0.50 3.43 -3.41
N GLU A 34 -0.52 2.94 -4.66
CA GLU A 34 0.64 2.95 -5.56
C GLU A 34 1.09 4.38 -5.91
N SER A 35 0.15 5.29 -6.14
CA SER A 35 0.44 6.71 -6.37
C SER A 35 1.07 7.37 -5.14
N GLN A 36 0.55 7.09 -3.95
CA GLN A 36 1.14 7.58 -2.69
C GLN A 36 2.56 7.06 -2.48
N ALA A 37 2.80 5.77 -2.70
CA ALA A 37 4.14 5.18 -2.59
C ALA A 37 5.12 5.85 -3.57
N THR A 38 4.70 6.09 -4.81
CA THR A 38 5.51 6.80 -5.82
C THR A 38 5.83 8.23 -5.39
N SER A 39 4.86 8.95 -4.84
CA SER A 39 5.08 10.31 -4.33
C SER A 39 6.07 10.33 -3.17
N LEU A 40 5.94 9.41 -2.21
CA LEU A 40 6.88 9.27 -1.10
C LEU A 40 8.28 8.89 -1.59
N GLN A 41 8.39 8.02 -2.59
CA GLN A 41 9.67 7.65 -3.19
C GLN A 41 10.34 8.86 -3.84
N TYR A 42 9.57 9.70 -4.53
CA TYR A 42 10.09 10.96 -5.07
C TYR A 42 10.59 11.87 -3.95
N GLN A 43 9.85 12.03 -2.86
CA GLN A 43 10.28 12.82 -1.71
C GLN A 43 11.56 12.27 -1.06
N VAL A 44 11.68 10.94 -0.91
CA VAL A 44 12.91 10.29 -0.43
C VAL A 44 14.09 10.65 -1.33
N ASN A 45 13.92 10.55 -2.64
CA ASN A 45 14.98 10.87 -3.60
C ASN A 45 15.37 12.36 -3.52
N GLN A 46 14.40 13.27 -3.37
CA GLN A 46 14.70 14.68 -3.13
C GLN A 46 15.49 14.88 -1.84
N LEU A 47 15.09 14.27 -0.73
CA LEU A 47 15.79 14.44 0.55
C LEU A 47 17.24 13.92 0.51
N LEU A 48 17.49 12.86 -0.25
CA LEU A 48 18.82 12.27 -0.41
C LEU A 48 19.79 13.13 -1.24
N THR A 49 19.29 14.02 -2.11
CA THR A 49 20.13 14.85 -3.00
C THR A 49 20.60 16.16 -2.34
N HIS A 50 20.14 16.47 -1.13
CA HIS A 50 20.50 17.69 -0.42
C HIS A 50 21.79 17.53 0.38
N TYR A 51 22.54 18.63 0.56
CA TYR A 51 23.83 18.65 1.28
C TYR A 51 23.71 18.29 2.78
N GLN A 52 22.49 18.25 3.32
CA GLN A 52 22.16 17.78 4.66
C GLN A 52 20.85 16.97 4.64
N PRO A 53 20.90 15.67 4.32
CA PRO A 53 19.70 14.84 4.24
C PRO A 53 19.07 14.66 5.63
N ASN A 54 17.76 14.85 5.70
CA ASN A 54 17.00 14.53 6.91
C ASN A 54 16.74 13.02 6.98
N TYR A 55 17.68 12.28 7.56
CA TYR A 55 17.62 10.82 7.65
C TYR A 55 16.39 10.29 8.40
N ASN A 56 15.93 10.99 9.43
CA ASN A 56 14.72 10.61 10.16
C ASN A 56 13.48 10.66 9.26
N LEU A 57 13.38 11.69 8.42
CA LEU A 57 12.27 11.82 7.47
C LEU A 57 12.38 10.78 6.34
N ILE A 58 13.59 10.52 5.84
CA ILE A 58 13.84 9.49 4.84
C ILE A 58 13.40 8.11 5.36
N GLU A 59 13.81 7.75 6.57
CA GLU A 59 13.49 6.44 7.14
C GLU A 59 12.00 6.28 7.42
N ARG A 60 11.35 7.35 7.89
CA ARG A 60 9.89 7.36 8.06
C ARG A 60 9.17 7.16 6.73
N ASN A 61 9.60 7.86 5.68
CA ASN A 61 8.98 7.74 4.36
C ASN A 61 9.21 6.36 3.73
N ARG A 62 10.40 5.77 3.90
CA ARG A 62 10.69 4.39 3.48
C ARG A 62 9.78 3.38 4.19
N THR A 63 9.65 3.50 5.50
CA THR A 63 8.75 2.66 6.30
C THR A 63 7.31 2.75 5.77
N TYR A 64 6.84 3.96 5.42
CA TYR A 64 5.51 4.11 4.84
C TYR A 64 5.39 3.48 3.44
N ILE A 65 6.41 3.61 2.59
CA ILE A 65 6.44 2.94 1.27
C ILE A 65 6.32 1.43 1.45
N ASP A 66 7.06 0.84 2.39
CA ASP A 66 7.02 -0.60 2.66
C ASP A 66 5.63 -1.06 3.13
N ILE A 67 5.00 -0.29 4.03
CA ILE A 67 3.63 -0.57 4.50
C ILE A 67 2.63 -0.51 3.33
N LEU A 68 2.73 0.53 2.48
CA LEU A 68 1.87 0.68 1.31
C LEU A 68 2.07 -0.47 0.32
N GLY A 69 3.31 -0.91 0.10
CA GLY A 69 3.62 -2.05 -0.77
C GLY A 69 2.97 -3.34 -0.28
N VAL A 70 3.08 -3.64 1.02
CA VAL A 70 2.42 -4.80 1.63
C VAL A 70 0.90 -4.73 1.48
N ASP A 71 0.31 -3.54 1.70
CA ASP A 71 -1.14 -3.35 1.54
C ASP A 71 -1.59 -3.58 0.10
N VAL A 72 -0.87 -3.02 -0.88
CA VAL A 72 -1.15 -3.21 -2.31
C VAL A 72 -1.07 -4.67 -2.71
N ASP A 73 -0.02 -5.39 -2.30
CA ASP A 73 0.16 -6.80 -2.62
C ASP A 73 -0.96 -7.67 -2.05
N LYS A 74 -1.39 -7.41 -0.80
CA LYS A 74 -2.57 -8.09 -0.24
C LYS A 74 -3.83 -7.76 -1.00
N LEU A 75 -4.07 -6.49 -1.34
CA LEU A 75 -5.29 -6.10 -2.06
C LEU A 75 -5.35 -6.76 -3.44
N LYS A 76 -4.21 -6.85 -4.15
CA LYS A 76 -4.10 -7.57 -5.42
C LYS A 76 -4.42 -9.06 -5.26
N GLN A 77 -3.88 -9.70 -4.22
CA GLN A 77 -4.18 -11.09 -3.90
C GLN A 77 -5.67 -11.30 -3.57
N ALA A 78 -6.25 -10.45 -2.72
CA ALA A 78 -7.65 -10.53 -2.33
C ALA A 78 -8.57 -10.38 -3.54
N ARG A 79 -8.29 -9.41 -4.41
CA ARG A 79 -9.03 -9.22 -5.67
C ARG A 79 -8.95 -10.44 -6.58
N ALA A 80 -7.76 -11.04 -6.72
CA ALA A 80 -7.59 -12.24 -7.54
C ALA A 80 -8.41 -13.42 -7.00
N ILE A 81 -8.46 -13.61 -5.69
CA ILE A 81 -9.29 -14.65 -5.05
C ILE A 81 -10.78 -14.38 -5.30
N ILE A 82 -11.24 -13.15 -5.10
CA ILE A 82 -12.65 -12.79 -5.29
C ILE A 82 -13.10 -13.02 -6.73
N ASN A 83 -12.28 -12.67 -7.71
CA ASN A 83 -12.62 -12.84 -9.13
C ASN A 83 -12.66 -14.30 -9.61
N GLN A 84 -12.21 -15.26 -8.79
CA GLN A 84 -12.30 -16.70 -9.09
C GLN A 84 -13.65 -17.31 -8.69
N TYR A 85 -14.50 -16.56 -7.99
CA TYR A 85 -15.85 -16.94 -7.56
C TYR A 85 -16.90 -16.10 -8.28
#